data_AF-A0A086ZEH1-F1
#
_entry.id   AF-A0A086ZEH1-F1
#
_cell.length_a   1.000
_cell.length_b   1.000
_cell.length_c   1.000
_cell.angle_alpha   90.00
_cell.angle_beta   90.00
_cell.angle_gamma   90.00
#
_symmetry.space_group_name_H-M   'P 1'
#
loop_
_entity.id
_entity.type
_entity.pdbx_description
1 polymer ?
#
loop_
_entity_poly.entity_id
_entity_poly.type
_entity_poly.pdbx_seq_one_letter_code
_entity_poly.pdbx_strand_id
1 'polypeptide(L)'
;MNDEELYRFFGTTENDVDRTVDKVETGDYSDFDFSRVMQGRPMEKERMETVSAPVAQSRVKAMNRAAKAQGISRSEFIRRAIDRELMALS
;
A
#
# COMPACT_ATOMS: atom_id res chain seq x y z
N MET A 1 -20.31 15.56 -1.39
CA MET A 1 -19.27 15.88 -2.38
C MET A 1 -19.92 15.68 -3.74
N ASN A 2 -19.98 16.72 -4.56
CA ASN A 2 -20.56 16.64 -5.90
C ASN A 2 -19.47 16.31 -6.95
N ASP A 3 -19.87 16.08 -8.20
CA ASP A 3 -18.96 15.63 -9.27
C ASP A 3 -17.88 16.68 -9.58
N GLU A 4 -18.23 17.97 -9.57
CA GLU A 4 -17.27 19.06 -9.76
C GLU A 4 -16.20 19.11 -8.64
N GLU A 5 -16.60 18.85 -7.39
CA GLU A 5 -15.68 18.74 -6.26
C GLU A 5 -14.76 17.52 -6.39
N LEU A 6 -15.26 16.41 -6.94
CA LEU A 6 -14.48 15.19 -7.19
C LEU A 6 -13.44 15.41 -8.30
N TYR A 7 -13.83 16.01 -9.42
CA TYR A 7 -12.92 16.34 -10.51
C TYR A 7 -11.78 17.25 -10.04
N ARG A 8 -12.12 18.28 -9.27
CA ARG A 8 -11.11 19.19 -8.69
C ARG A 8 -10.19 18.48 -7.71
N PHE A 9 -10.74 17.62 -6.85
CA PHE A 9 -9.97 16.92 -5.83
C PHE A 9 -8.96 15.93 -6.44
N PHE A 10 -9.36 15.20 -7.48
CA PHE A 10 -8.51 14.21 -8.15
C PHE A 10 -7.68 14.80 -9.30
N GLY A 11 -7.82 16.10 -9.59
CA GLY A 11 -7.11 16.76 -10.69
C GLY A 11 -7.47 16.17 -12.06
N THR A 12 -8.72 15.76 -12.22
CA THR A 12 -9.24 15.09 -13.41
C THR A 12 -10.43 15.87 -13.98
N THR A 13 -10.95 15.45 -15.13
CA THR A 13 -12.13 16.05 -15.78
C THR A 13 -13.18 14.97 -16.03
N GLU A 14 -14.44 15.37 -16.22
CA GLU A 14 -15.52 14.44 -16.63
C GLU A 14 -15.13 13.60 -17.85
N ASN A 15 -14.58 14.24 -18.87
CA ASN A 15 -14.13 13.58 -20.10
C ASN A 15 -12.98 12.56 -19.87
N ASP A 16 -12.11 12.81 -18.88
CA ASP A 16 -11.09 11.82 -18.50
C ASP A 16 -11.69 10.61 -17.81
N VAL A 17 -12.74 10.81 -17.02
CA VAL A 17 -13.50 9.73 -16.37
C VAL A 17 -14.23 8.91 -17.42
N ASP A 18 -14.98 9.53 -18.32
CA ASP A 18 -15.73 8.85 -19.39
C ASP A 18 -14.82 7.99 -20.27
N ARG A 19 -13.69 8.55 -20.70
CA ARG A 19 -12.69 7.81 -21.48
C ARG A 19 -12.12 6.60 -20.72
N THR A 20 -12.02 6.70 -19.39
CA THR A 20 -11.56 5.59 -18.55
C THR A 20 -12.65 4.53 -18.41
N VAL A 21 -13.91 4.95 -18.25
CA VAL A 21 -15.07 4.05 -18.20
C VAL A 21 -15.20 3.27 -19.50
N ASP A 22 -15.15 3.94 -20.65
CA ASP A 22 -15.23 3.32 -21.97
C ASP A 22 -14.15 2.24 -22.16
N LYS A 23 -12.92 2.51 -21.74
CA LYS A 23 -11.82 1.53 -21.78
C LYS A 23 -12.11 0.30 -20.92
N VAL A 24 -12.64 0.50 -19.72
CA VAL A 24 -12.99 -0.60 -18.81
C VAL A 24 -14.16 -1.43 -19.36
N GLU A 25 -15.20 -0.79 -19.88
CA GLU A 25 -16.37 -1.49 -20.44
C GLU A 25 -16.03 -2.27 -21.71
N THR A 26 -15.11 -1.76 -22.53
CA THR A 26 -14.61 -2.44 -23.72
C THR A 26 -13.51 -3.47 -23.42
N GLY A 27 -13.02 -3.52 -22.18
CA GLY A 27 -11.95 -4.42 -21.75
C GLY A 27 -10.56 -4.07 -22.32
N ASP A 28 -10.36 -2.82 -22.75
CA ASP A 28 -9.08 -2.33 -23.26
C ASP A 28 -8.15 -1.89 -22.11
N TYR A 29 -7.24 -2.79 -21.74
CA TYR A 29 -6.19 -2.56 -20.75
C TYR A 29 -4.80 -2.42 -21.36
N SER A 30 -4.70 -2.08 -22.65
CA SER A 30 -3.43 -2.02 -23.38
C SER A 30 -2.41 -1.04 -22.78
N ASP A 31 -2.89 0.03 -22.14
CA ASP A 31 -2.06 1.04 -21.46
C ASP A 31 -1.81 0.74 -19.97
N PHE A 32 -2.40 -0.33 -19.41
CA PHE A 32 -2.23 -0.67 -18.01
C PHE A 32 -0.90 -1.38 -17.76
N ASP A 33 -0.04 -0.75 -16.95
CA ASP A 33 1.19 -1.38 -16.47
C ASP A 33 0.90 -2.28 -15.26
N PHE A 34 0.54 -3.54 -15.54
CA PHE A 34 0.34 -4.58 -14.52
C PHE A 34 1.64 -5.05 -13.85
N SER A 35 2.81 -4.63 -14.33
CA SER A 35 4.10 -5.02 -13.74
C SER A 35 4.40 -4.23 -12.46
N ARG A 36 3.73 -3.10 -12.26
CA ARG A 36 3.90 -2.25 -11.08
C ARG A 36 2.97 -2.71 -9.96
N VAL A 37 3.58 -3.25 -8.90
CA VAL A 37 2.91 -3.39 -7.61
C VAL A 37 2.69 -1.99 -7.04
N MET A 38 1.52 -1.42 -7.29
CA MET A 38 1.05 -0.19 -6.66
C MET A 38 0.66 -0.53 -5.22
N GLN A 39 1.51 -0.18 -4.27
CA GLN A 39 1.13 -0.25 -2.87
C GLN A 39 0.06 0.82 -2.64
N GLY A 40 -1.17 0.40 -2.33
CA GLY A 40 -2.22 1.34 -1.96
C GLY A 40 -1.74 2.25 -0.82
N ARG A 41 -2.40 3.40 -0.67
CA ARG A 41 -2.22 4.30 0.47
C ARG A 41 -3.35 4.16 1.53
N PRO A 42 -3.79 2.95 1.94
CA PRO A 42 -4.95 2.82 2.83
C PRO A 42 -4.71 3.46 4.21
N MET A 43 -3.45 3.63 4.61
CA MET A 43 -3.05 4.18 5.91
C MET A 43 -2.47 5.60 5.81
N GLU A 44 -2.55 6.28 4.66
CA GLU A 44 -1.88 7.60 4.50
C GLU A 44 -2.37 8.67 5.48
N LYS A 45 -3.62 8.55 5.93
CA LYS A 45 -4.20 9.43 6.95
C LYS A 45 -4.07 8.89 8.37
N GLU A 46 -3.56 7.68 8.56
CA GLU A 46 -3.44 7.08 9.88
C GLU A 46 -2.24 7.66 10.62
N ARG A 47 -2.46 8.03 11.89
CA ARG A 47 -1.39 8.54 12.75
C ARG A 47 -0.53 7.37 13.19
N MET A 48 0.75 7.41 12.82
CA MET A 48 1.72 6.40 13.22
C MET A 48 2.26 6.71 14.62
N GLU A 49 2.25 5.72 15.50
CA GLU A 49 2.90 5.78 16.80
C GLU A 49 4.20 4.97 16.81
N THR A 50 5.21 5.46 17.53
CA THR A 50 6.49 4.74 17.68
C THR A 50 6.46 3.89 18.93
N VAL A 51 6.59 2.57 18.74
CA VAL A 51 6.73 1.60 19.84
C VAL A 51 8.18 1.14 19.91
N SER A 52 8.76 1.16 21.11
CA SER A 52 10.11 0.66 21.38
C SER A 52 10.05 -0.55 22.31
N ALA A 53 10.50 -1.70 21.82
CA ALA A 53 10.58 -2.94 22.59
C ALA A 53 12.00 -3.50 22.54
N PRO A 54 12.65 -3.77 23.68
CA PRO A 54 13.96 -4.42 23.69
C PRO A 54 13.89 -5.83 23.09
N VAL A 55 14.81 -6.13 22.18
CA VAL A 55 14.91 -7.44 21.52
C VAL A 55 16.36 -7.90 21.54
N ALA A 56 16.59 -9.19 21.79
CA ALA A 56 17.92 -9.77 21.79
C ALA A 56 18.68 -9.47 20.49
N GLN A 57 19.97 -9.14 20.59
CA GLN A 57 20.80 -8.78 19.42
C GLN A 57 20.82 -9.90 18.35
N SER A 58 20.81 -11.16 18.77
CA SER A 58 20.74 -12.31 17.85
C SER A 58 19.48 -12.30 16.99
N ARG A 59 18.33 -11.92 17.58
CA ARG A 59 17.04 -11.79 16.89
C ARG A 59 17.03 -10.59 15.95
N VAL A 60 17.63 -9.46 16.34
CA VAL A 60 17.79 -8.30 15.45
C VAL A 60 18.62 -8.66 14.21
N LYS A 61 19.73 -9.40 14.39
CA LYS A 61 20.54 -9.90 13.26
C LYS A 61 19.77 -10.86 12.35
N ALA A 62 18.97 -11.76 12.94
CA ALA A 62 18.12 -12.68 12.17
C ALA A 62 17.06 -11.93 11.36
N MET A 63 16.37 -10.96 11.98
CA MET A 63 15.38 -10.10 11.34
C MET A 63 15.98 -9.31 10.17
N ASN A 64 17.16 -8.70 10.34
CA ASN A 64 17.82 -7.95 9.26
C ASN A 64 18.15 -8.85 8.06
N ARG A 65 18.59 -10.09 8.30
CA ARG A 65 18.86 -11.06 7.24
C ARG A 65 17.57 -11.46 6.51
N ALA A 66 16.50 -11.74 7.25
CA ALA A 66 15.20 -12.10 6.68
C ALA A 66 14.59 -10.96 5.86
N ALA A 67 14.63 -9.73 6.38
CA ALA A 67 14.14 -8.54 5.68
C ALA A 67 14.93 -8.31 4.37
N LYS A 68 16.26 -8.43 4.41
CA LYS A 68 17.12 -8.31 3.22
C LYS A 68 16.81 -9.39 2.18
N ALA A 69 16.63 -10.64 2.60
CA ALA A 69 16.29 -11.74 1.69
C ALA A 69 14.93 -11.55 0.99
N GLN A 70 14.01 -10.81 1.63
CA GLN A 70 12.69 -10.49 1.09
C GLN A 70 12.64 -9.14 0.36
N GLY A 71 13.74 -8.38 0.31
CA GLY A 71 13.77 -7.05 -0.30
C GLY A 71 12.93 -5.99 0.43
N ILE A 72 12.67 -6.16 1.73
CA ILE A 72 11.86 -5.24 2.54
C ILE A 72 12.69 -4.55 3.63
N SER A 73 12.17 -3.44 4.16
CA SER A 73 12.78 -2.77 5.32
C SER A 73 12.57 -3.58 6.61
N ARG A 74 13.41 -3.32 7.62
CA ARG A 74 13.23 -3.89 8.96
C ARG A 74 11.87 -3.50 9.57
N SER A 75 11.45 -2.25 9.40
CA SER A 75 10.17 -1.77 9.91
C SER A 75 9.00 -2.47 9.23
N GLU A 76 9.10 -2.73 7.92
CA GLU A 76 8.09 -3.50 7.19
C GLU A 76 8.03 -4.96 7.67
N PHE A 77 9.17 -5.58 7.94
CA PHE A 77 9.20 -6.91 8.54
C PHE A 77 8.47 -6.95 9.90
N ILE A 78 8.69 -5.95 10.75
CA ILE A 78 8.03 -5.83 12.05
C ILE A 78 6.52 -5.64 11.89
N ARG A 79 6.08 -4.73 11.02
CA ARG A 79 4.64 -4.52 10.75
C ARG A 79 3.96 -5.81 10.31
N ARG A 80 4.52 -6.51 9.32
CA ARG A 80 3.99 -7.80 8.85
C ARG A 80 3.90 -8.85 9.96
N ALA A 81 4.84 -8.87 10.89
CA ALA A 81 4.80 -9.80 12.01
C ALA A 81 3.65 -9.46 12.98
N ILE A 82 3.44 -8.17 13.26
CA ILE A 82 2.32 -7.68 14.05
C ILE A 82 0.99 -7.99 13.36
N ASP A 83 0.86 -7.64 12.07
CA ASP A 83 -0.37 -7.87 11.31
C ASP A 83 -0.75 -9.34 11.28
N ARG A 84 0.22 -10.25 11.08
CA ARG A 84 -0.01 -11.70 11.12
C ARG A 84 -0.52 -12.18 12.46
N GLU A 85 0.06 -11.68 13.55
CA GLU A 85 -0.37 -12.04 14.91
C GLU A 85 -1.78 -11.51 15.19
N LEU A 86 -2.06 -10.26 14.84
CA LEU A 86 -3.38 -9.64 15.02
C LEU A 86 -4.46 -10.36 14.21
N MET A 87 -4.17 -10.71 12.94
CA MET A 87 -5.10 -11.49 12.10
C MET A 87 -5.33 -12.91 12.62
N ALA A 88 -4.36 -13.51 13.32
CA ALA A 88 -4.54 -14.83 13.91
C ALA A 88 -5.43 -14.80 15.18
N LEU A 89 -5.59 -13.63 15.78
CA LEU A 89 -6.39 -13.41 17.00
C LEU A 89 -7.81 -12.88 16.71
N SER A 90 -8.08 -12.43 15.49
CA SER A 90 -9.38 -11.92 15.02
C SER A 90 -10.28 -13.02 14.47
#